data_AF-A0A4Q0M5F3-F1
#
_entry.id   AF-A0A4Q0M5F3-F1
#
_cell.length_a   1.000
_cell.length_b   1.000
_cell.length_c   1.000
_cell.angle_alpha   90.00
_cell.angle_beta   90.00
_cell.angle_gamma   90.00
#
_symmetry.space_group_name_H-M   'P 1'
#
loop_
_entity.id
_entity.type
_entity.pdbx_description
1 polymer ?
#
loop_
_entity_poly.entity_id
_entity_poly.type
_entity_poly.pdbx_seq_one_letter_code
_entity_poly.pdbx_strand_id
1 'polypeptide(L)'
;MPNFTKEAEDLETDVEKWTYLLKNMSRLDQIPVYLNKRIFQRIFQIAEISNLTPEEQTMYEASLKDKWDYENVLATAMRESKLEGKLEGERKGELKAKLETARE
;
A
#
# COMPACT_ATOMS: atom_id res chain seq x y z
N MET A 1 -16.72 30.30 5.72
CA MET A 1 -16.85 30.97 7.03
C MET A 1 -15.86 32.12 7.09
N PRO A 2 -16.30 33.39 6.99
CA PRO A 2 -15.40 34.53 6.83
C PRO A 2 -14.52 34.85 8.06
N ASN A 3 -14.84 34.34 9.26
CA ASN A 3 -14.16 34.72 10.50
C ASN A 3 -13.27 33.63 11.13
N PHE A 4 -12.99 32.53 10.42
CA PHE A 4 -12.09 31.50 10.96
C PHE A 4 -10.63 31.94 10.77
N THR A 5 -10.00 32.48 11.81
CA THR A 5 -8.62 33.02 11.79
C THR A 5 -7.68 32.32 12.76
N LYS A 6 -8.12 31.21 13.38
CA LYS A 6 -7.31 30.47 14.34
C LYS A 6 -6.15 29.75 13.64
N GLU A 7 -4.98 29.80 14.25
CA GLU A 7 -3.80 29.07 13.79
C GLU A 7 -3.81 27.63 14.31
N ALA A 8 -2.93 26.82 13.73
CA ALA A 8 -2.69 25.42 14.08
C ALA A 8 -2.68 25.12 15.59
N GLU A 9 -2.04 26.01 16.35
CA GLU A 9 -1.78 25.90 17.79
C GLU A 9 -3.00 26.24 18.65
N ASP A 10 -3.98 26.97 18.10
CA ASP A 10 -5.15 27.50 18.81
C ASP A 10 -6.41 26.61 18.63
N LEU A 11 -6.24 25.41 18.06
CA LEU A 11 -7.33 24.49 17.71
C LEU A 11 -7.74 23.64 18.92
N GLU A 12 -8.78 24.09 19.64
CA GLU A 12 -9.28 23.41 20.84
C GLU A 12 -10.28 22.28 20.50
N THR A 13 -11.19 22.54 19.55
CA THR A 13 -12.29 21.62 19.25
C THR A 13 -12.09 20.83 17.96
N ASP A 14 -12.74 19.67 17.84
CA ASP A 14 -12.71 18.87 16.61
C ASP A 14 -13.32 19.64 15.42
N VAL A 15 -14.36 20.46 15.64
CA VAL A 15 -14.99 21.29 14.59
C VAL A 15 -14.00 22.33 14.04
N GLU A 16 -13.20 22.95 14.90
CA GLU A 16 -12.17 23.90 14.48
C GLU A 16 -11.05 23.20 13.71
N LYS A 17 -10.67 21.98 14.12
CA LYS A 17 -9.71 21.14 13.39
C LYS A 17 -10.20 20.79 11.99
N TRP A 18 -11.48 20.40 11.86
CA TRP A 18 -12.13 20.18 10.56
C TRP A 18 -12.17 21.45 9.70
N THR A 19 -12.51 22.59 10.31
CA THR A 19 -12.61 23.87 9.61
C THR A 19 -11.25 24.38 9.13
N TYR A 20 -10.21 24.24 9.97
CA TYR A 20 -8.83 24.59 9.63
C TYR A 20 -8.30 23.72 8.49
N LEU A 21 -8.52 22.40 8.57
CA LEU A 21 -8.13 21.45 7.54
C LEU A 21 -8.76 21.81 6.19
N LEU A 22 -10.08 22.00 6.15
CA LEU A 22 -10.80 22.31 4.91
C LEU A 22 -10.39 23.68 4.33
N LYS A 23 -10.15 24.68 5.18
CA LYS A 23 -9.73 26.02 4.75
C LYS A 23 -8.32 26.03 4.15
N ASN A 24 -7.40 25.25 4.72
CA ASN A 24 -5.98 25.26 4.34
C ASN A 24 -5.59 24.06 3.46
N MET A 25 -6.55 23.23 3.04
CA MET A 25 -6.30 21.97 2.32
C MET A 25 -5.47 22.13 1.05
N SER A 26 -5.64 23.24 0.31
CA SER A 26 -4.87 23.53 -0.91
C SER A 26 -3.44 24.01 -0.66
N ARG A 27 -3.06 24.30 0.59
CA ARG A 27 -1.75 24.85 0.97
C ARG A 27 -0.97 23.94 1.91
N LEU A 28 -1.55 22.80 2.30
CA LEU A 28 -0.95 21.86 3.24
C LEU A 28 -0.29 20.72 2.45
N ASP A 29 1.04 20.72 2.39
CA ASP A 29 1.83 19.65 1.74
C ASP A 29 1.91 18.38 2.60
N GLN A 30 1.67 18.50 3.92
CA GLN A 30 1.73 17.40 4.86
C GLN A 30 0.69 17.56 5.96
N ILE A 31 0.22 16.45 6.51
CA ILE A 31 -0.70 16.45 7.65
C ILE A 31 0.04 16.97 8.88
N PRO A 32 -0.38 18.10 9.46
CA PRO A 32 0.25 18.59 10.66
C PRO A 32 0.06 17.60 11.83
N VAL A 33 1.05 17.49 12.71
CA VAL A 33 1.07 16.50 13.81
C VAL A 33 -0.18 16.56 14.70
N TYR A 34 -0.76 17.75 14.89
CA TYR A 34 -1.98 17.96 15.68
C TYR A 34 -3.27 17.48 14.97
N LEU A 35 -3.21 17.20 13.67
CA LEU A 35 -4.26 16.60 12.84
C LEU A 35 -3.99 15.12 12.55
N ASN A 36 -3.06 14.47 13.26
CA ASN A 36 -2.66 13.08 13.03
C ASN A 36 -3.67 12.04 13.60
N LYS A 37 -4.97 12.20 13.31
CA LYS A 37 -5.99 11.16 13.53
C LYS A 37 -6.14 10.34 12.25
N ARG A 38 -6.40 9.02 12.36
CA ARG A 38 -6.60 8.12 11.20
C ARG A 38 -7.61 8.63 10.17
N ILE A 39 -8.67 9.31 10.63
CA ILE A 39 -9.70 9.87 9.75
C ILE A 39 -9.14 10.96 8.81
N PHE A 40 -8.23 11.79 9.31
CA PHE A 40 -7.62 12.88 8.54
C PHE A 40 -6.61 12.36 7.53
N GLN A 41 -5.85 11.32 7.88
CA GLN A 41 -4.93 10.65 6.95
C GLN A 41 -5.64 10.11 5.71
N ARG A 42 -6.79 9.47 5.90
CA ARG A 42 -7.56 8.89 4.80
C ARG A 42 -8.14 9.96 3.87
N ILE A 43 -8.58 11.09 4.43
CA ILE A 43 -9.09 12.22 3.63
C ILE A 43 -7.95 12.87 2.85
N PHE A 44 -6.79 13.03 3.47
CA PHE A 44 -5.61 13.58 2.79
C PHE A 44 -5.18 12.71 1.61
N GLN A 45 -5.12 11.39 1.78
CA GLN A 45 -4.83 10.47 0.67
C GLN A 45 -5.84 10.59 -0.48
N ILE A 46 -7.13 10.73 -0.16
CA ILE A 46 -8.17 10.89 -1.19
C ILE A 46 -8.03 12.25 -1.90
N ALA A 47 -7.76 13.32 -1.15
CA ALA A 47 -7.58 14.66 -1.67
C ALA A 47 -6.32 14.79 -2.54
N GLU A 48 -5.21 14.19 -2.09
CA GLU A 48 -3.94 14.12 -2.81
C GLU A 48 -4.13 13.43 -4.16
N ILE A 49 -4.78 12.25 -4.19
CA ILE A 49 -5.11 11.53 -5.43
C ILE A 49 -6.04 12.34 -6.33
N SER A 50 -7.00 13.08 -5.75
CA SER A 50 -7.97 13.89 -6.51
C SER A 50 -7.38 15.19 -7.06
N ASN A 51 -6.29 15.67 -6.47
CA ASN A 51 -5.61 16.92 -6.84
C ASN A 51 -4.39 16.68 -7.75
N LEU A 52 -4.09 15.42 -8.09
CA LEU A 52 -3.02 15.10 -9.03
C LEU A 52 -3.31 15.73 -10.38
N THR A 53 -2.31 16.38 -10.96
CA THR A 53 -2.32 16.72 -12.37
C THR A 53 -2.33 15.45 -13.23
N PRO A 54 -2.75 15.52 -14.51
CA PRO A 54 -2.74 14.35 -15.40
C PRO A 54 -1.36 13.66 -15.48
N GLU A 55 -0.29 14.44 -15.35
CA GLU A 55 1.10 13.98 -15.40
C GLU A 55 1.48 13.23 -14.12
N GLU A 56 1.12 13.78 -12.95
CA GLU A 56 1.32 13.11 -11.65
C GLU A 56 0.44 11.86 -11.50
N GLN A 57 -0.78 11.88 -12.04
CA GLN A 57 -1.67 10.72 -12.08
C GLN A 57 -1.03 9.58 -12.91
N THR A 58 -0.46 9.91 -14.06
CA THR A 58 0.26 8.95 -14.92
C THR A 58 1.46 8.35 -14.18
N MET A 59 2.24 9.17 -13.47
CA MET A 59 3.36 8.69 -12.66
C MET A 59 2.90 7.79 -11.50
N TYR A 60 1.80 8.15 -10.83
CA TYR A 60 1.22 7.35 -9.76
C TYR A 60 0.73 5.98 -10.28
N GLU A 61 0.01 5.95 -11.40
CA GLU A 61 -0.42 4.72 -12.06
C GLU A 61 0.77 3.85 -12.49
N ALA A 62 1.83 4.45 -13.02
CA ALA A 62 3.07 3.74 -13.35
C ALA A 62 3.70 3.09 -12.11
N SER A 63 3.77 3.81 -10.99
CA SER A 63 4.32 3.28 -9.73
C SER A 63 3.50 2.10 -9.17
N LEU A 64 2.17 2.16 -9.31
CA LEU A 64 1.28 1.07 -8.91
C LEU A 64 1.46 -0.15 -9.80
N LYS A 65 1.60 0.08 -11.12
CA LYS A 65 1.89 -0.99 -12.08
C LYS A 65 3.19 -1.69 -11.76
N ASP A 66 4.27 -0.94 -11.50
CA ASP A 66 5.57 -1.53 -11.15
C ASP A 66 5.50 -2.39 -9.88
N LYS A 67 4.75 -1.92 -8.88
CA LYS A 67 4.52 -2.68 -7.65
C LYS A 67 3.77 -3.99 -7.94
N TRP A 68 2.70 -3.95 -8.72
CA TRP A 68 1.94 -5.14 -9.07
C TRP A 68 2.75 -6.11 -9.94
N ASP A 69 3.54 -5.60 -10.88
CA ASP A 69 4.43 -6.43 -11.70
C ASP A 69 5.44 -7.17 -10.83
N TYR A 70 6.05 -6.47 -9.86
CA TYR A 70 6.96 -7.09 -8.89
C TYR A 70 6.27 -8.17 -8.03
N GLU A 71 5.09 -7.88 -7.48
CA GLU A 71 4.32 -8.85 -6.70
C GLU A 71 3.94 -10.09 -7.53
N ASN A 72 3.56 -9.89 -8.79
CA ASN A 72 3.21 -10.98 -9.71
C ASN A 72 4.42 -11.87 -10.07
N VAL A 73 5.58 -11.26 -10.27
CA VAL A 73 6.84 -11.99 -10.50
C VAL A 73 7.18 -12.85 -9.29
N LEU A 74 7.15 -12.28 -8.09
CA LEU A 74 7.40 -13.01 -6.86
C LEU A 74 6.40 -14.16 -6.65
N ALA A 75 5.11 -13.89 -6.82
CA ALA A 75 4.06 -14.90 -6.65
C ALA A 75 4.23 -16.06 -7.63
N THR A 76 4.67 -15.76 -8.87
CA THR A 76 4.93 -16.78 -9.89
C THR A 76 6.15 -17.62 -9.54
N ALA A 77 7.27 -16.99 -9.17
CA ALA A 77 8.47 -17.69 -8.74
C ALA A 77 8.21 -18.62 -7.54
N MET A 78 7.42 -18.16 -6.55
CA MET A 78 7.03 -19.00 -5.41
C MET A 78 6.17 -20.20 -5.83
N ARG A 79 5.23 -20.00 -6.77
CA ARG A 79 4.36 -21.07 -7.27
C ARG A 79 5.16 -22.14 -8.01
N GLU A 80 6.07 -21.72 -8.88
CA GLU A 80 6.95 -22.62 -9.64
C GLU A 80 7.88 -23.40 -8.71
N SER A 81 8.57 -22.71 -7.78
CA SER A 81 9.44 -23.36 -6.80
C SER A 81 8.71 -24.40 -5.96
N LYS A 82 7.46 -24.13 -5.54
CA LYS A 82 6.64 -25.10 -4.80
C LYS A 82 6.28 -26.32 -5.66
N LEU A 83 5.98 -26.11 -6.93
CA LEU A 83 5.66 -27.19 -7.86
C LEU A 83 6.89 -28.08 -8.12
N GLU A 84 8.04 -27.47 -8.39
CA GLU A 84 9.31 -28.18 -8.58
C GLU A 84 9.69 -28.99 -7.34
N GLY A 85 9.62 -28.39 -6.15
CA GLY A 85 9.92 -29.08 -4.90
C GLY A 85 8.99 -30.28 -4.64
N LYS A 86 7.71 -30.17 -5.03
CA LYS A 86 6.75 -31.28 -4.94
C LYS A 86 7.13 -32.42 -5.90
N LEU A 87 7.37 -32.10 -7.18
CA LEU A 87 7.75 -33.08 -8.20
C LEU A 87 9.07 -33.79 -7.85
N GLU A 88 10.05 -33.04 -7.36
CA GLU A 88 11.32 -33.63 -6.94
C GLU A 88 11.14 -34.54 -5.71
N GLY A 89 10.28 -34.16 -4.77
CA GLY A 89 9.90 -34.99 -3.62
C GLY A 89 9.25 -36.31 -4.03
N GLU A 90 8.27 -36.25 -4.94
CA GLU A 90 7.60 -37.44 -5.50
C GLU A 90 8.59 -38.36 -6.20
N ARG A 91 9.43 -37.82 -7.09
CA ARG A 91 10.44 -38.60 -7.82
C ARG A 91 11.47 -39.25 -6.88
N LYS A 92 11.93 -38.54 -5.85
CA LYS A 92 12.83 -39.09 -4.82
C LYS A 92 12.14 -40.20 -4.03
N GLY A 93 10.85 -40.05 -3.71
CA GLY A 93 10.05 -41.08 -3.05
C GLY A 93 9.95 -42.36 -3.87
N GLU A 94 9.60 -42.24 -5.16
CA GLU A 94 9.50 -43.39 -6.08
C GLU A 94 10.84 -44.12 -6.25
N LEU A 95 11.94 -43.38 -6.38
CA LEU A 95 13.30 -43.95 -6.48
C LEU A 95 13.68 -44.73 -5.22
N LYS A 96 13.39 -44.17 -4.03
CA LYS A 96 13.65 -44.86 -2.76
C LYS A 96 12.83 -46.14 -2.64
N ALA A 97 11.54 -46.08 -2.94
CA ALA A 97 10.66 -47.25 -2.90
C ALA A 97 11.18 -48.37 -3.83
N LYS A 98 11.55 -48.04 -5.08
CA LYS A 98 12.11 -49.00 -6.04
C LYS A 98 13.44 -49.62 -5.56
N LEU A 99 14.30 -48.82 -4.93
CA LEU A 99 15.57 -49.29 -4.35
C LEU A 99 15.36 -50.22 -3.16
N GLU A 100 14.34 -49.96 -2.35
CA GLU A 100 13.99 -50.77 -1.18
C GLU A 100 13.42 -52.14 -1.61
N THR A 101 12.49 -52.15 -2.57
CA THR A 101 11.94 -53.39 -3.15
C THR A 101 12.96 -54.22 -3.94
N ALA A 102 14.05 -53.62 -4.40
CA ALA A 102 15.13 -54.33 -5.10
C ALA A 102 16.20 -54.89 -4.15
N ARG A 103 16.14 -54.53 -2.87
CA ARG A 103 17.03 -55.02 -1.81
C ARG A 103 16.40 -56.14 -0.98
N GLU A 104 15.07 -56.27 -0.99
CA GLU A 104 14.33 -57.46 -0.51
C GLU A 104 14.33 -58.57 -1.57
#